data_AF-A0A1X1HH73-F1
#
_entry.id   AF-A0A1X1HH73-F1
#
_cell.length_a   1.000
_cell.length_b   1.000
_cell.length_c   1.000
_cell.angle_alpha   90.00
_cell.angle_beta   90.00
_cell.angle_gamma   90.00
#
_symmetry.space_group_name_H-M   'P 1'
#
loop_
_entity.id
_entity.type
_entity.pdbx_description
1 polymer ?
#
loop_
_entity_poly.entity_id
_entity_poly.type
_entity_poly.pdbx_seq_one_letter_code
_entity_poly.pdbx_strand_id
1 'polypeptide(L)'
;MTWKIVADSGCDYRQLATPAIDTEFVSVPLTIQVADQVFIDDANLNIDHMMETMYATSEASKSACPSPDDYLRAFEGAKHIFVVTITGTLSGSHNSAQLAKNIYLEEHPDTQIHVIDTLSAGGEVDLIVEKINSLIDQGFSYEEIVEAITAYQEKTKLLFVLAKVDNLVKNGRLSKLIGTVVGLLNIRMVGEASETGTLELLQKARGPKKSLQAAYEELIKAGYAGGRIVMAHRSNEKFCQQLSERLLETFPQADIKIIPTSGLCSFYAEDGGLLMGYEIN
;
A
#
# COMPACT_ATOMS: atom_id res chain seq x y z
N MET A 1 14.97 -19.53 9.77
CA MET A 1 14.40 -18.27 10.27
C MET A 1 13.19 -18.60 11.11
N THR A 2 12.84 -17.82 12.14
CA THR A 2 11.63 -18.11 12.95
C THR A 2 10.42 -17.41 12.34
N TRP A 3 10.57 -16.15 11.93
CA TRP A 3 9.50 -15.29 11.45
C TRP A 3 9.70 -14.86 9.99
N LYS A 4 8.60 -14.74 9.26
CA LYS A 4 8.56 -14.03 7.97
C LYS A 4 7.41 -13.03 7.95
N ILE A 5 7.71 -11.85 7.44
CA ILE A 5 6.71 -10.85 7.05
C ILE A 5 6.72 -10.80 5.53
N VAL A 6 5.68 -11.35 4.92
CA VAL A 6 5.50 -11.38 3.48
C VAL A 6 4.51 -10.28 3.13
N ALA A 7 4.82 -9.44 2.15
CA ALA A 7 3.86 -8.48 1.62
C ALA A 7 3.85 -8.54 0.09
N ASP A 8 2.70 -8.31 -0.55
CA ASP A 8 2.74 -8.07 -1.99
C ASP A 8 3.28 -6.67 -2.30
N SER A 9 3.59 -6.39 -3.57
CA SER A 9 4.15 -5.10 -3.97
C SER A 9 3.15 -3.93 -3.98
N GLY A 10 1.94 -4.12 -3.44
CA GLY A 10 1.10 -3.03 -2.93
C GLY A 10 1.63 -2.42 -1.63
N CYS A 11 2.59 -3.06 -0.97
CA CYS A 11 3.52 -2.45 -0.01
C CYS A 11 4.66 -1.75 -0.76
N ASP A 12 5.05 -0.57 -0.29
CA ASP A 12 6.08 0.24 -0.93
C ASP A 12 7.51 -0.15 -0.46
N TYR A 13 7.64 -0.95 0.60
CA TYR A 13 8.92 -1.48 1.05
C TYR A 13 9.49 -2.58 0.16
N ARG A 14 10.78 -2.45 -0.18
CA ARG A 14 11.61 -3.52 -0.79
C ARG A 14 12.44 -4.28 0.22
N GLN A 15 12.73 -3.64 1.33
CA GLN A 15 13.45 -4.16 2.47
C GLN A 15 12.94 -3.43 3.72
N LEU A 16 12.94 -4.12 4.86
CA LEU A 16 12.78 -3.44 6.14
C LEU A 16 14.14 -2.95 6.61
N ALA A 17 14.21 -1.70 7.07
CA ALA A 17 15.47 -1.10 7.51
C ALA A 17 16.06 -1.80 8.74
N THR A 18 15.20 -2.22 9.67
CA THR A 18 15.56 -2.88 10.93
C THR A 18 14.59 -4.04 11.19
N PRO A 19 14.77 -5.19 10.52
CA PRO A 19 13.96 -6.37 10.82
C PRO A 19 14.24 -6.84 12.25
N ALA A 20 13.22 -7.33 12.94
CA ALA A 20 13.36 -7.96 14.25
C ALA A 20 14.29 -9.18 14.18
N ILE A 21 14.82 -9.61 15.33
CA ILE A 21 15.68 -10.80 15.41
C ILE A 21 14.93 -12.02 14.84
N ASP A 22 15.65 -12.87 14.11
CA ASP A 22 15.11 -14.07 13.44
C ASP A 22 13.89 -13.79 12.55
N THR A 23 13.83 -12.60 11.93
CA THR A 23 12.77 -12.16 11.03
C THR A 23 13.30 -11.81 9.64
N GLU A 24 12.61 -12.27 8.61
CA GLU A 24 12.86 -11.91 7.21
C GLU A 24 11.65 -11.20 6.61
N PHE A 25 11.88 -10.14 5.83
CA PHE A 25 10.85 -9.51 5.02
C PHE A 25 10.98 -9.93 3.57
N VAL A 26 9.86 -10.30 2.95
CA VAL A 26 9.81 -10.70 1.53
C VAL A 26 8.68 -9.93 0.83
N SER A 27 9.04 -9.20 -0.23
CA SER A 27 8.05 -8.60 -1.13
C SER A 27 7.75 -9.54 -2.30
N VAL A 28 6.48 -9.87 -2.51
CA VAL A 28 5.99 -10.72 -3.61
C VAL A 28 5.50 -9.79 -4.74
N PRO A 29 6.20 -9.75 -5.89
CA PRO A 29 5.95 -8.73 -6.90
C PRO A 29 4.65 -8.97 -7.66
N LEU A 30 3.84 -7.92 -7.79
CA LEU A 30 2.85 -7.83 -8.87
C LEU A 30 3.56 -7.59 -10.20
N THR A 31 2.83 -7.71 -11.31
CA THR A 31 3.37 -7.38 -12.64
C THR A 31 2.53 -6.30 -13.31
N ILE A 32 3.19 -5.48 -14.13
CA ILE A 32 2.58 -4.46 -14.99
C ILE A 32 2.94 -4.81 -16.43
N GLN A 33 1.92 -5.05 -17.26
CA GLN A 33 2.07 -5.26 -18.69
C GLN A 33 1.80 -3.96 -19.44
N VAL A 34 2.77 -3.51 -20.23
CA VAL A 34 2.66 -2.38 -21.15
C VAL A 34 2.95 -2.89 -22.56
N ALA A 35 1.91 -2.97 -23.40
CA ALA A 35 1.97 -3.64 -24.71
C ALA A 35 2.54 -5.07 -24.59
N ASP A 36 3.67 -5.35 -25.23
CA ASP A 36 4.38 -6.64 -25.23
C ASP A 36 5.41 -6.77 -24.09
N GLN A 37 5.69 -5.70 -23.35
CA GLN A 37 6.64 -5.70 -22.24
C GLN A 37 5.95 -5.98 -20.90
N VAL A 38 6.56 -6.86 -20.10
CA VAL A 38 6.14 -7.16 -18.73
C VAL A 38 7.19 -6.63 -17.77
N PHE A 39 6.75 -5.79 -16.85
CA PHE A 39 7.53 -5.26 -15.73
C PHE A 39 7.17 -6.04 -14.47
N ILE A 40 8.17 -6.60 -13.81
CA ILE A 40 8.02 -7.28 -12.52
C ILE A 40 8.31 -6.26 -11.43
N ASP A 41 7.39 -6.08 -10.50
CA ASP A 41 7.47 -5.04 -9.47
C ASP A 41 8.32 -5.45 -8.26
N ASP A 42 9.56 -5.85 -8.54
CA ASP A 42 10.57 -6.21 -7.54
C ASP A 42 11.54 -5.04 -7.25
N ALA A 43 12.61 -5.32 -6.49
CA ALA A 43 13.64 -4.33 -6.16
C ALA A 43 14.53 -3.93 -7.36
N ASN A 44 14.52 -4.70 -8.45
CA ASN A 44 15.31 -4.44 -9.66
C ASN A 44 14.54 -3.58 -10.67
N LEU A 45 13.25 -3.34 -10.45
CA LEU A 45 12.42 -2.54 -11.34
C LEU A 45 12.92 -1.10 -11.41
N ASN A 46 13.27 -0.66 -12.63
CA ASN A 46 13.37 0.77 -12.92
C ASN A 46 11.95 1.35 -13.11
N ILE A 47 11.40 1.89 -12.03
CA ILE A 47 10.04 2.44 -11.99
C ILE A 47 9.89 3.62 -12.95
N ASP A 48 10.92 4.47 -13.09
CA ASP A 48 10.86 5.62 -14.01
C ASP A 48 10.72 5.16 -15.46
N HIS A 49 11.54 4.19 -15.88
CA HIS A 49 11.44 3.61 -17.22
C HIS A 49 10.08 2.93 -17.46
N MET A 50 9.54 2.21 -16.47
CA MET A 50 8.21 1.62 -16.58
C MET A 50 7.13 2.70 -16.79
N MET A 51 7.15 3.76 -15.99
CA MET A 51 6.19 4.86 -16.08
C MET A 51 6.31 5.63 -17.40
N GLU A 52 7.54 5.89 -17.88
CA GLU A 52 7.81 6.49 -19.19
C GLU A 52 7.23 5.63 -20.33
N THR A 53 7.48 4.31 -20.29
CA THR A 53 6.98 3.37 -21.30
C THR A 53 5.45 3.31 -21.29
N MET A 54 4.84 3.30 -20.10
CA MET A 54 3.39 3.32 -19.93
C MET A 54 2.77 4.61 -20.51
N TYR A 55 3.33 5.78 -20.19
CA TYR A 55 2.82 7.06 -20.72
C TYR A 55 3.06 7.24 -22.22
N ALA A 56 4.11 6.64 -22.79
CA ALA A 56 4.38 6.65 -24.22
C ALA A 56 3.47 5.70 -25.02
N THR A 57 2.81 4.75 -24.35
CA THR A 57 1.98 3.72 -24.99
C THR A 57 0.51 4.13 -25.03
N SER A 58 -0.11 4.05 -26.22
CA SER A 58 -1.53 4.39 -26.40
C SER A 58 -2.48 3.31 -25.88
N GLU A 59 -2.05 2.05 -25.93
CA GLU A 59 -2.80 0.91 -25.41
C GLU A 59 -2.85 0.92 -23.88
N ALA A 60 -3.98 0.50 -23.32
CA ALA A 60 -4.14 0.44 -21.87
C ALA A 60 -3.24 -0.65 -21.27
N SER A 61 -2.35 -0.24 -20.36
CA SER A 61 -1.55 -1.15 -19.56
C SER A 61 -2.39 -1.87 -18.51
N LYS A 62 -1.96 -3.07 -18.14
CA LYS A 62 -2.68 -3.96 -17.20
C LYS A 62 -1.77 -4.35 -16.06
N SER A 63 -2.35 -4.66 -14.91
CA SER A 63 -1.61 -5.29 -13.80
C SER A 63 -2.10 -6.71 -13.54
N ALA A 64 -1.24 -7.62 -13.09
CA ALA A 64 -1.63 -8.92 -12.56
C ALA A 64 -1.12 -9.11 -11.11
N CYS A 65 -1.92 -9.79 -10.29
CA CYS A 65 -1.53 -10.17 -8.94
C CYS A 65 -0.54 -11.35 -8.97
N PRO A 66 0.15 -11.63 -7.85
CA PRO A 66 1.02 -12.80 -7.78
C PRO A 66 0.20 -14.09 -7.87
N SER A 67 0.85 -15.15 -8.35
CA SER A 67 0.30 -16.49 -8.33
C SER A 67 0.39 -17.10 -6.92
N PRO A 68 -0.39 -18.15 -6.62
CA PRO A 68 -0.20 -18.92 -5.39
C PRO A 68 1.23 -19.48 -5.26
N ASP A 69 1.87 -19.86 -6.36
CA ASP A 69 3.26 -20.36 -6.36
C ASP A 69 4.26 -19.29 -5.90
N ASP A 70 4.07 -18.04 -6.30
CA ASP A 70 4.92 -16.92 -5.86
C ASP A 70 4.90 -16.77 -4.34
N TYR A 71 3.72 -16.95 -3.73
CA TYR A 71 3.57 -16.95 -2.28
C TYR A 71 4.15 -18.22 -1.61
N LEU A 72 3.95 -19.40 -2.20
CA LEU A 72 4.55 -20.65 -1.69
C LEU A 72 6.07 -20.52 -1.55
N ARG A 73 6.74 -20.00 -2.59
CA ARG A 73 8.19 -19.73 -2.57
C ARG A 73 8.57 -18.71 -1.49
N ALA A 74 7.74 -17.70 -1.26
CA ALA A 74 7.98 -16.71 -0.22
C ALA A 74 7.88 -17.30 1.21
N PHE A 75 7.10 -18.37 1.41
CA PHE A 75 6.86 -18.98 2.73
C PHE A 75 8.01 -19.88 3.23
N GLU A 76 8.85 -20.39 2.33
CA GLU A 76 9.89 -21.37 2.65
C GLU A 76 10.81 -20.94 3.81
N GLY A 77 11.12 -21.84 4.75
CA GLY A 77 12.17 -21.63 5.75
C GLY A 77 11.78 -20.81 7.01
N ALA A 78 10.48 -20.57 7.22
CA ALA A 78 9.94 -19.91 8.42
C ALA A 78 8.85 -20.75 9.13
N LYS A 79 8.71 -20.54 10.45
CA LYS A 79 7.68 -21.20 11.28
C LYS A 79 6.44 -20.34 11.47
N HIS A 80 6.62 -19.03 11.61
CA HIS A 80 5.55 -18.07 11.79
C HIS A 80 5.58 -17.08 10.62
N ILE A 81 4.46 -16.94 9.91
CA ILE A 81 4.38 -16.16 8.68
C ILE A 81 3.17 -15.23 8.76
N PHE A 82 3.43 -13.93 8.61
CA PHE A 82 2.38 -12.94 8.37
C PHE A 82 2.42 -12.51 6.93
N VAL A 83 1.29 -12.57 6.24
CA VAL A 83 1.16 -12.22 4.82
C VAL A 83 0.23 -11.03 4.72
N VAL A 84 0.75 -9.88 4.28
CA VAL A 84 0.00 -8.62 4.16
C VAL A 84 -0.26 -8.36 2.69
N THR A 85 -1.52 -8.37 2.28
CA THR A 85 -1.87 -8.13 0.88
C THR A 85 -2.52 -6.76 0.70
N ILE A 86 -2.34 -6.15 -0.48
CA ILE A 86 -3.23 -5.08 -0.94
C ILE A 86 -4.69 -5.54 -0.87
N THR A 87 -5.64 -4.61 -0.88
CA THR A 87 -7.09 -4.88 -0.85
C THR A 87 -7.50 -6.06 -1.74
N GLY A 88 -8.08 -7.08 -1.12
CA GLY A 88 -8.66 -8.24 -1.80
C GLY A 88 -9.86 -7.89 -2.68
N THR A 89 -10.46 -6.72 -2.47
CA THR A 89 -11.60 -6.25 -3.26
C THR A 89 -11.21 -5.80 -4.66
N LEU A 90 -10.02 -5.20 -4.83
CA LEU A 90 -9.55 -4.67 -6.11
C LEU A 90 -8.44 -5.51 -6.77
N SER A 91 -7.94 -6.52 -6.06
CA SER A 91 -6.86 -7.40 -6.52
C SER A 91 -7.10 -8.85 -6.11
N GLY A 92 -6.76 -9.79 -6.98
CA GLY A 92 -6.75 -11.22 -6.65
C GLY A 92 -5.64 -11.64 -5.69
N SER A 93 -4.76 -10.72 -5.28
CA SER A 93 -3.58 -10.97 -4.43
C SER A 93 -3.95 -11.72 -3.15
N HIS A 94 -4.99 -11.26 -2.45
CA HIS A 94 -5.46 -11.88 -1.22
C HIS A 94 -5.92 -13.33 -1.44
N ASN A 95 -6.67 -13.58 -2.51
CA ASN A 95 -7.14 -14.94 -2.85
C ASN A 95 -5.97 -15.86 -3.20
N SER A 96 -4.96 -15.38 -3.95
CA SER A 96 -3.74 -16.13 -4.23
C SER A 96 -2.99 -16.49 -2.94
N ALA A 97 -2.85 -15.54 -2.02
CA ALA A 97 -2.20 -15.77 -0.72
C ALA A 97 -2.96 -16.77 0.16
N GLN A 98 -4.29 -16.70 0.21
CA GLN A 98 -5.13 -17.66 0.93
C GLN A 98 -4.98 -19.08 0.38
N LEU A 99 -4.99 -19.22 -0.96
CA LEU A 99 -4.78 -20.52 -1.60
C LEU A 99 -3.38 -21.07 -1.31
N ALA A 100 -2.35 -20.23 -1.43
CA ALA A 100 -0.97 -20.60 -1.10
C ALA A 100 -0.84 -21.06 0.36
N LYS A 101 -1.47 -20.34 1.30
CA LYS A 101 -1.50 -20.74 2.71
C LYS A 101 -2.08 -22.15 2.88
N ASN A 102 -3.23 -22.44 2.27
CA ASN A 102 -3.88 -23.75 2.41
C ASN A 102 -2.99 -24.88 1.88
N ILE A 103 -2.39 -24.69 0.69
CA ILE A 103 -1.46 -25.65 0.09
C ILE A 103 -0.23 -25.84 0.98
N TYR A 104 0.37 -24.76 1.46
CA TYR A 104 1.60 -24.82 2.26
C TYR A 104 1.41 -25.59 3.57
N LEU A 105 0.27 -25.41 4.24
CA LEU A 105 -0.05 -26.08 5.50
C LEU A 105 -0.33 -27.59 5.34
N GLU A 106 -0.69 -28.07 4.15
CA GLU A 106 -0.78 -29.51 3.88
C GLU A 106 0.59 -30.19 3.94
N GLU A 107 1.63 -29.52 3.45
CA GLU A 107 3.01 -30.02 3.43
C GLU A 107 3.80 -29.68 4.71
N HIS A 108 3.43 -28.60 5.39
CA HIS A 108 4.13 -28.06 6.57
C HIS A 108 3.16 -27.84 7.75
N PRO A 109 2.66 -28.91 8.38
CA PRO A 109 1.62 -28.83 9.41
C PRO A 109 2.06 -28.09 10.70
N ASP A 110 3.36 -27.96 10.93
CA ASP A 110 3.93 -27.24 12.09
C ASP A 110 4.16 -25.74 11.84
N THR A 111 3.81 -25.23 10.64
CA THR A 111 3.91 -23.80 10.31
C THR A 111 2.60 -23.07 10.67
N GLN A 112 2.71 -21.83 11.11
CA GLN A 112 1.58 -20.93 11.34
C GLN A 112 1.60 -19.78 10.33
N ILE A 113 0.48 -19.57 9.63
CA ILE A 113 0.35 -18.52 8.61
C ILE A 113 -0.92 -17.70 8.84
N HIS A 114 -0.77 -16.39 8.98
CA HIS A 114 -1.87 -15.43 9.05
C HIS A 114 -1.84 -14.53 7.82
N VAL A 115 -2.91 -14.56 7.02
CA VAL A 115 -3.06 -13.73 5.82
C VAL A 115 -4.00 -12.58 6.15
N ILE A 116 -3.52 -11.35 5.98
CA ILE A 116 -4.19 -10.10 6.31
C ILE A 116 -4.62 -9.45 4.99
N ASP A 117 -5.93 -9.32 4.79
CA ASP A 117 -6.45 -8.40 3.78
C ASP A 117 -6.42 -6.99 4.38
N THR A 118 -5.55 -6.13 3.85
CA THR A 118 -5.46 -4.76 4.36
C THR A 118 -6.68 -3.92 4.03
N LEU A 119 -7.48 -4.32 3.04
CA LEU A 119 -8.52 -3.48 2.43
C LEU A 119 -7.96 -2.11 1.99
N SER A 120 -6.65 -2.04 1.74
CA SER A 120 -5.94 -0.79 1.48
C SER A 120 -4.76 -0.99 0.51
N ALA A 121 -3.88 0.01 0.41
CA ALA A 121 -2.66 -0.01 -0.40
C ALA A 121 -1.62 1.00 0.14
N GLY A 122 -0.37 0.85 -0.29
CA GLY A 122 0.73 1.79 -0.02
C GLY A 122 0.94 2.05 1.47
N GLY A 123 0.99 3.33 1.85
CA GLY A 123 1.34 3.76 3.22
C GLY A 123 0.59 3.07 4.37
N GLU A 124 -0.65 2.62 4.18
CA GLU A 124 -1.35 1.86 5.23
C GLU A 124 -0.86 0.41 5.32
N VAL A 125 -0.59 -0.24 4.18
CA VAL A 125 0.07 -1.55 4.13
C VAL A 125 1.45 -1.48 4.81
N ASP A 126 2.19 -0.39 4.55
CA ASP A 126 3.50 -0.15 5.13
C ASP A 126 3.45 -0.03 6.66
N LEU A 127 2.45 0.68 7.21
CA LEU A 127 2.22 0.76 8.66
C LEU A 127 1.91 -0.60 9.28
N ILE A 128 1.09 -1.43 8.62
CA ILE A 128 0.75 -2.78 9.09
C ILE A 128 2.00 -3.67 9.11
N VAL A 129 2.82 -3.63 8.05
CA VAL A 129 4.10 -4.35 7.99
C VAL A 129 5.05 -3.90 9.11
N GLU A 130 5.19 -2.60 9.35
CA GLU A 130 6.01 -2.07 10.43
C GLU A 130 5.50 -2.47 11.82
N LYS A 131 4.18 -2.51 12.01
CA LYS A 131 3.58 -2.92 13.27
C LYS A 131 3.87 -4.38 13.58
N ILE A 132 3.72 -5.27 12.59
CA ILE A 132 4.05 -6.70 12.75
C ILE A 132 5.51 -6.85 13.16
N ASN A 133 6.43 -6.18 12.47
CA ASN A 133 7.85 -6.21 12.81
C ASN A 133 8.12 -5.71 14.24
N SER A 134 7.45 -4.63 14.64
CA SER A 134 7.58 -4.06 15.98
C SER A 134 7.03 -4.98 17.08
N LEU A 135 5.96 -5.73 16.81
CA LEU A 135 5.39 -6.69 17.79
C LEU A 135 6.29 -7.93 17.94
N ILE A 136 6.87 -8.40 16.84
CA ILE A 136 7.88 -9.48 16.88
C ILE A 136 9.10 -9.04 17.69
N ASP A 137 9.61 -7.83 17.47
CA ASP A 137 10.76 -7.28 18.21
C ASP A 137 10.48 -7.13 19.71
N GLN A 138 9.22 -6.88 20.08
CA GLN A 138 8.77 -6.83 21.48
C GLN A 138 8.59 -8.23 22.11
N GLY A 139 8.76 -9.31 21.35
CA GLY A 139 8.70 -10.68 21.84
C GLY A 139 7.28 -11.24 22.00
N PHE A 140 6.29 -10.67 21.32
CA PHE A 140 4.93 -11.20 21.32
C PHE A 140 4.88 -12.57 20.63
N SER A 141 4.02 -13.46 21.12
CA SER A 141 3.74 -14.74 20.47
C SER A 141 2.94 -14.57 19.17
N TYR A 142 2.90 -15.61 18.34
CA TYR A 142 2.17 -15.56 17.07
C TYR A 142 0.69 -15.22 17.28
N GLU A 143 0.03 -15.85 18.25
CA GLU A 143 -1.38 -15.62 18.57
C GLU A 143 -1.63 -14.19 19.06
N GLU A 144 -0.74 -13.65 19.90
CA GLU A 144 -0.87 -12.27 20.39
C GLU A 144 -0.66 -11.25 19.25
N ILE A 145 0.23 -11.52 18.30
CA ILE A 145 0.42 -10.66 17.12
C ILE A 145 -0.82 -10.69 16.23
N VAL A 146 -1.46 -11.85 16.02
CA VAL A 146 -2.71 -11.97 15.26
C VAL A 146 -3.83 -11.12 15.89
N GLU A 147 -3.99 -11.18 17.21
CA GLU A 147 -4.98 -10.36 17.92
C GLU A 147 -4.64 -8.86 17.82
N ALA A 148 -3.38 -8.51 18.09
CA ALA A 148 -2.93 -7.12 18.09
C ALA A 148 -3.02 -6.46 16.71
N ILE A 149 -2.71 -7.19 15.63
CA ILE A 149 -2.74 -6.63 14.28
C ILE A 149 -4.17 -6.39 13.79
N THR A 150 -5.11 -7.26 14.19
CA THR A 150 -6.54 -7.08 13.90
C THR A 150 -7.06 -5.80 14.56
N ALA A 151 -6.75 -5.60 15.84
CA ALA A 151 -7.13 -4.37 16.55
C ALA A 151 -6.39 -3.12 16.04
N TYR A 152 -5.16 -3.29 15.54
CA TYR A 152 -4.39 -2.19 14.95
C TYR A 152 -4.98 -1.71 13.62
N GLN A 153 -5.50 -2.63 12.79
CA GLN A 153 -6.11 -2.29 11.50
C GLN A 153 -7.37 -1.40 11.65
N GLU A 154 -8.10 -1.52 12.76
CA GLU A 154 -9.22 -0.61 13.08
C GLU A 154 -8.77 0.83 13.32
N LYS A 155 -7.49 1.01 13.67
CA LYS A 155 -6.84 2.29 14.00
C LYS A 155 -5.91 2.79 12.92
N THR A 156 -5.85 2.14 11.77
CA THR A 156 -5.16 2.65 10.58
C THR A 156 -6.18 3.08 9.54
N LYS A 157 -5.79 4.05 8.72
CA LYS A 157 -6.55 4.53 7.58
C LYS A 157 -5.62 4.91 6.44
N LEU A 158 -6.16 4.91 5.23
CA LEU A 158 -5.49 5.44 4.03
C LEU A 158 -6.24 6.68 3.52
N LEU A 159 -5.50 7.77 3.33
CA LEU A 159 -5.92 8.91 2.53
C LEU A 159 -5.03 9.00 1.29
N PHE A 160 -5.62 9.23 0.12
CA PHE A 160 -4.87 9.44 -1.11
C PHE A 160 -5.18 10.79 -1.75
N VAL A 161 -4.18 11.32 -2.46
CA VAL A 161 -4.31 12.51 -3.30
C VAL A 161 -3.79 12.17 -4.70
N LEU A 162 -4.70 12.02 -5.66
CA LEU A 162 -4.36 11.59 -7.02
C LEU A 162 -4.57 12.72 -8.02
N ALA A 163 -3.54 13.03 -8.79
CA ALA A 163 -3.62 14.01 -9.87
C ALA A 163 -4.18 13.41 -11.18
N LYS A 164 -4.07 12.09 -11.33
CA LYS A 164 -4.61 11.30 -12.44
C LYS A 164 -5.19 10.01 -11.86
N VAL A 165 -6.16 9.45 -12.55
CA VAL A 165 -6.84 8.19 -12.17
C VAL A 165 -7.10 7.32 -13.40
N ASP A 166 -6.40 7.59 -14.51
CA ASP A 166 -6.69 6.99 -15.80
C ASP A 166 -6.45 5.49 -15.75
N ASN A 167 -5.37 5.05 -15.09
CA ASN A 167 -5.04 3.64 -14.95
C ASN A 167 -6.04 2.89 -14.06
N LEU A 168 -6.55 3.52 -13.00
CA LEU A 168 -7.62 2.97 -12.16
C LEU A 168 -8.90 2.75 -12.97
N VAL A 169 -9.31 3.74 -13.80
CA VAL A 169 -10.50 3.66 -14.64
C VAL A 169 -10.34 2.63 -15.76
N LYS A 170 -9.19 2.62 -16.45
CA LYS A 170 -8.89 1.68 -17.55
C LYS A 170 -8.89 0.22 -17.06
N ASN A 171 -8.47 -0.02 -15.83
CA ASN A 171 -8.44 -1.36 -15.21
C ASN A 171 -9.70 -1.69 -14.40
N GLY A 172 -10.76 -0.86 -14.48
CA GLY A 172 -12.06 -1.14 -13.86
C GLY A 172 -12.10 -1.02 -12.33
N ARG A 173 -11.08 -0.41 -11.72
CA ARG A 173 -10.94 -0.24 -10.25
C ARG A 173 -11.48 1.08 -9.73
N LEU A 174 -11.87 1.99 -10.64
CA LEU A 174 -12.58 3.22 -10.34
C LEU A 174 -13.66 3.47 -11.38
N SER A 175 -14.83 3.95 -10.95
CA SER A 175 -15.94 4.22 -11.87
C SER A 175 -15.60 5.33 -12.87
N LYS A 176 -16.06 5.18 -14.12
CA LYS A 176 -15.87 6.19 -15.19
C LYS A 176 -16.46 7.56 -14.80
N LEU A 177 -17.56 7.57 -14.04
CA LEU A 177 -18.21 8.79 -13.59
C LEU A 177 -17.31 9.59 -12.65
N ILE A 178 -16.68 8.93 -11.67
CA ILE A 178 -15.70 9.57 -10.79
C ILE A 178 -14.47 10.00 -11.60
N GLY A 179 -13.97 9.13 -12.48
CA GLY A 179 -12.82 9.41 -13.34
C GLY A 179 -12.97 10.67 -14.20
N THR A 180 -14.14 10.87 -14.80
CA THR A 180 -14.42 12.04 -15.67
C THR A 180 -14.29 13.37 -14.91
N VAL A 181 -14.63 13.36 -13.62
CA VAL A 181 -14.59 14.57 -12.79
C VAL A 181 -13.15 14.93 -12.39
N VAL A 182 -12.31 13.93 -12.16
CA VAL A 182 -10.89 14.12 -11.79
C VAL A 182 -10.05 14.46 -13.01
N GLY A 183 -10.39 13.94 -14.20
CA GLY A 183 -9.71 14.25 -15.46
C GLY A 183 -9.83 15.70 -15.95
N LEU A 184 -10.57 16.57 -15.24
CA LEU A 184 -10.60 18.01 -15.51
C LEU A 184 -9.26 18.66 -15.13
N LEU A 185 -8.77 19.56 -15.98
CA LEU A 185 -7.46 20.20 -15.81
C LEU A 185 -7.28 20.77 -14.39
N ASN A 186 -6.21 20.31 -13.74
CA ASN A 186 -5.77 20.75 -12.42
C ASN A 186 -6.72 20.38 -11.26
N ILE A 187 -7.62 19.40 -11.43
CA ILE A 187 -8.39 18.80 -10.32
C ILE A 187 -7.66 17.56 -9.83
N ARG A 188 -7.46 17.46 -8.52
CA ARG A 188 -6.96 16.27 -7.84
C ARG A 188 -8.10 15.61 -7.07
N MET A 189 -8.10 14.28 -7.07
CA MET A 189 -8.96 13.45 -6.23
C MET A 189 -8.35 13.35 -4.85
N VAL A 190 -9.08 13.78 -3.82
CA VAL A 190 -8.78 13.44 -2.43
C VAL A 190 -9.77 12.38 -2.01
N GLY A 191 -9.29 11.25 -1.53
CA GLY A 191 -10.14 10.12 -1.20
C GLY A 191 -9.52 9.22 -0.15
N GLU A 192 -10.24 8.16 0.21
CA GLU A 192 -9.83 7.19 1.21
C GLU A 192 -10.11 5.76 0.74
N ALA A 193 -9.51 4.79 1.42
CA ALA A 193 -9.95 3.40 1.34
C ALA A 193 -11.30 3.26 2.08
N SER A 194 -12.31 2.75 1.39
CA SER A 194 -13.62 2.48 2.00
C SER A 194 -13.54 1.30 2.97
N GLU A 195 -14.57 1.11 3.79
CA GLU A 195 -14.70 -0.06 4.69
C GLU A 195 -14.66 -1.41 3.95
N THR A 196 -14.99 -1.41 2.67
CA THR A 196 -14.96 -2.59 1.79
C THR A 196 -13.69 -2.66 0.93
N GLY A 197 -12.70 -1.81 1.17
CA GLY A 197 -11.44 -1.77 0.44
C GLY A 197 -11.55 -1.29 -1.01
N THR A 198 -12.50 -0.39 -1.30
CA THR A 198 -12.63 0.32 -2.59
C THR A 198 -12.15 1.77 -2.47
N LEU A 199 -12.06 2.49 -3.60
CA LEU A 199 -11.69 3.90 -3.60
C LEU A 199 -12.92 4.79 -3.37
N GLU A 200 -12.93 5.51 -2.27
CA GLU A 200 -13.99 6.48 -1.94
C GLU A 200 -13.53 7.92 -2.20
N LEU A 201 -14.41 8.72 -2.82
CA LEU A 201 -14.14 10.13 -3.09
C LEU A 201 -14.58 11.00 -1.92
N LEU A 202 -13.64 11.70 -1.28
CA LEU A 202 -13.93 12.66 -0.22
C LEU A 202 -14.08 14.07 -0.76
N GLN A 203 -13.05 14.57 -1.46
CA GLN A 203 -13.02 15.93 -1.99
C GLN A 203 -12.44 16.01 -3.40
N LYS A 204 -12.84 17.08 -4.11
CA LYS A 204 -12.31 17.47 -5.42
C LYS A 204 -11.53 18.76 -5.24
N ALA A 205 -10.21 18.69 -5.28
CA ALA A 205 -9.37 19.83 -4.96
C ALA A 205 -8.67 20.39 -6.21
N ARG A 206 -8.90 21.67 -6.52
CA ARG A 206 -8.28 22.32 -7.67
C ARG A 206 -6.89 22.86 -7.33
N GLY A 207 -5.87 22.15 -7.79
CA GLY A 207 -4.46 22.49 -7.68
C GLY A 207 -3.81 22.15 -6.33
N PRO A 208 -2.46 22.16 -6.27
CA PRO A 208 -1.70 21.61 -5.14
C PRO A 208 -2.05 22.22 -3.78
N LYS A 209 -2.22 23.56 -3.70
CA LYS A 209 -2.54 24.25 -2.44
C LYS A 209 -3.89 23.82 -1.86
N LYS A 210 -4.91 23.67 -2.69
CA LYS A 210 -6.24 23.21 -2.24
C LYS A 210 -6.24 21.74 -1.88
N SER A 211 -5.49 20.91 -2.61
CA SER A 211 -5.39 19.48 -2.27
C SER A 211 -4.63 19.23 -0.97
N LEU A 212 -3.63 20.05 -0.66
CA LEU A 212 -2.93 19.98 0.63
C LEU A 212 -3.88 20.35 1.78
N GLN A 213 -4.64 21.44 1.61
CA GLN A 213 -5.66 21.84 2.58
C GLN A 213 -6.70 20.74 2.79
N ALA A 214 -7.23 20.17 1.70
CA ALA A 214 -8.23 19.10 1.76
C ALA A 214 -7.68 17.83 2.44
N ALA A 215 -6.46 17.41 2.09
CA ALA A 215 -5.82 16.25 2.72
C ALA A 215 -5.63 16.46 4.24
N TYR A 216 -5.18 17.65 4.64
CA TYR A 216 -5.08 18.02 6.05
C TYR A 216 -6.45 18.00 6.74
N GLU A 217 -7.47 18.61 6.16
CA GLU A 217 -8.83 18.67 6.75
C GLU A 217 -9.46 17.29 6.91
N GLU A 218 -9.38 16.43 5.90
CA GLU A 218 -9.92 15.06 5.99
C GLU A 218 -9.16 14.21 7.01
N LEU A 219 -7.83 14.36 7.11
CA LEU A 219 -7.04 13.67 8.13
C LEU A 219 -7.43 14.09 9.56
N ILE A 220 -7.66 15.39 9.81
CA ILE A 220 -8.18 15.86 11.10
C ILE A 220 -9.59 15.33 11.37
N LYS A 221 -10.46 15.37 10.37
CA LYS A 221 -11.84 14.87 10.46
C LYS A 221 -11.90 13.37 10.74
N ALA A 222 -10.94 12.60 10.22
CA ALA A 222 -10.80 11.18 10.48
C ALA A 222 -10.29 10.85 11.90
N GLY A 223 -9.89 11.85 12.69
CA GLY A 223 -9.49 11.64 14.08
C GLY A 223 -7.98 11.39 14.28
N TYR A 224 -7.14 11.76 13.31
CA TYR A 224 -5.69 11.75 13.52
C TYR A 224 -5.30 12.66 14.69
N ALA A 225 -4.43 12.16 15.56
CA ALA A 225 -4.03 12.85 16.79
C ALA A 225 -2.51 12.86 17.01
N GLY A 226 -1.72 12.79 15.94
CA GLY A 226 -0.26 12.84 16.02
C GLY A 226 0.43 11.49 16.15
N GLY A 227 -0.22 10.40 15.74
CA GLY A 227 0.39 9.08 15.60
C GLY A 227 1.30 8.97 14.37
N ARG A 228 1.60 7.74 13.96
CA ARG A 228 2.45 7.48 12.79
C ARG A 228 1.76 7.83 11.48
N ILE A 229 2.55 8.27 10.50
CA ILE A 229 2.15 8.50 9.11
C ILE A 229 3.24 7.94 8.18
N VAL A 230 2.81 7.22 7.15
CA VAL A 230 3.66 6.87 6.00
C VAL A 230 3.07 7.49 4.75
N MET A 231 3.79 8.44 4.15
CA MET A 231 3.44 9.11 2.89
C MET A 231 4.21 8.48 1.73
N ALA A 232 3.61 7.50 1.05
CA ALA A 232 4.15 6.95 -0.18
C ALA A 232 3.77 7.83 -1.37
N HIS A 233 4.73 8.25 -2.19
CA HIS A 233 4.45 9.15 -3.30
C HIS A 233 5.15 8.81 -4.62
N ARG A 234 4.50 9.23 -5.72
CA ARG A 234 5.11 9.26 -7.05
C ARG A 234 5.33 10.69 -7.51
N SER A 235 6.59 11.11 -7.62
CA SER A 235 6.99 12.43 -8.14
C SER A 235 6.31 13.61 -7.43
N ASN A 236 6.05 13.51 -6.12
CA ASN A 236 5.23 14.47 -5.35
C ASN A 236 5.88 14.90 -4.03
N GLU A 237 7.21 14.83 -3.94
CA GLU A 237 7.95 15.02 -2.69
C GLU A 237 7.72 16.39 -2.05
N LYS A 238 7.72 17.46 -2.84
CA LYS A 238 7.43 18.81 -2.36
C LYS A 238 6.06 18.93 -1.69
N PHE A 239 5.05 18.24 -2.23
CA PHE A 239 3.71 18.23 -1.64
C PHE A 239 3.71 17.53 -0.28
N CYS A 240 4.40 16.38 -0.20
CA CYS A 240 4.52 15.60 1.04
C CYS A 240 5.28 16.38 2.11
N GLN A 241 6.38 17.06 1.76
CA GLN A 241 7.13 17.93 2.66
C GLN A 241 6.25 19.06 3.22
N GLN A 242 5.50 19.77 2.37
CA GLN A 242 4.61 20.84 2.81
C GLN A 242 3.46 20.34 3.71
N LEU A 243 2.91 19.15 3.43
CA LEU A 243 1.90 18.54 4.27
C LEU A 243 2.49 18.11 5.63
N SER A 244 3.69 17.51 5.62
CA SER A 244 4.44 17.12 6.81
C SER A 244 4.77 18.32 7.71
N GLU A 245 5.27 19.42 7.16
CA GLU A 245 5.56 20.66 7.90
C GLU A 245 4.31 21.15 8.64
N ARG A 246 3.19 21.23 7.92
CA ARG A 246 1.91 21.65 8.49
C ARG A 246 1.39 20.70 9.58
N LEU A 247 1.57 19.40 9.39
CA LEU A 247 1.17 18.40 10.40
C LEU A 247 2.03 18.55 11.66
N LEU A 248 3.33 18.76 11.52
CA LEU A 248 4.25 18.97 12.65
C LEU A 248 4.02 20.30 13.39
N GLU A 249 3.51 21.34 12.71
CA GLU A 249 3.04 22.57 13.38
C GLU A 249 1.87 22.31 14.33
N THR A 250 1.01 21.33 14.01
CA THR A 250 -0.20 21.00 14.79
C THR A 250 0.04 19.86 15.78
N PHE A 251 0.84 18.86 15.38
CA PHE A 251 1.20 17.67 16.14
C PHE A 251 2.74 17.52 16.16
N PRO A 252 3.45 18.26 17.02
CA PRO A 252 4.91 18.25 17.04
C PRO A 252 5.55 16.88 17.31
N GLN A 253 4.78 15.94 17.85
CA GLN A 253 5.19 14.56 18.15
C GLN A 253 4.96 13.56 17.01
N ALA A 254 4.33 13.99 15.90
CA ALA A 254 4.00 13.10 14.79
C ALA A 254 5.25 12.40 14.24
N ASP A 255 5.16 11.09 14.05
CA ASP A 255 6.19 10.27 13.41
C ASP A 255 5.84 10.12 11.93
N ILE A 256 6.47 10.91 11.07
CA ILE A 256 6.12 10.99 9.65
C ILE A 256 7.29 10.46 8.81
N LYS A 257 7.00 9.46 7.98
CA LYS A 257 7.90 8.94 6.97
C LYS A 257 7.40 9.29 5.58
N ILE A 258 8.31 9.71 4.71
CA ILE A 258 8.04 9.97 3.29
C ILE A 258 8.88 8.99 2.48
N ILE A 259 8.23 8.21 1.61
CA ILE A 259 8.89 7.15 0.82
C ILE A 259 8.42 7.20 -0.65
N PRO A 260 9.23 6.71 -1.59
CA PRO A 260 8.77 6.48 -2.96
C PRO A 260 7.75 5.34 -3.01
N THR A 261 6.78 5.41 -3.91
CA THR A 261 5.88 4.30 -4.22
C THR A 261 6.60 3.14 -4.92
N SER A 262 6.09 1.92 -4.75
CA SER A 262 6.38 0.74 -5.57
C SER A 262 6.00 0.97 -7.04
N GLY A 263 6.36 0.06 -7.94
CA GLY A 263 5.89 0.10 -9.33
C GLY A 263 4.38 -0.01 -9.42
N LEU A 264 3.75 -0.91 -8.65
CA LEU A 264 2.29 -1.06 -8.62
C LEU A 264 1.61 0.23 -8.12
N CYS A 265 2.04 0.75 -6.97
CA CYS A 265 1.49 1.97 -6.41
C CYS A 265 1.75 3.17 -7.34
N SER A 266 2.93 3.27 -7.96
CA SER A 266 3.24 4.29 -8.97
C SER A 266 2.32 4.21 -10.18
N PHE A 267 2.05 2.99 -10.67
CA PHE A 267 1.19 2.76 -11.83
C PHE A 267 -0.25 3.23 -11.59
N TYR A 268 -0.80 3.00 -10.40
CA TYR A 268 -2.18 3.37 -10.07
C TYR A 268 -2.34 4.78 -9.47
N ALA A 269 -1.40 5.24 -8.65
CA ALA A 269 -1.42 6.58 -8.07
C ALA A 269 -0.97 7.65 -9.08
N GLU A 270 -0.19 7.24 -10.08
CA GLU A 270 0.34 8.07 -11.17
C GLU A 270 1.20 9.26 -10.71
N ASP A 271 1.78 10.00 -11.67
CA ASP A 271 2.62 11.16 -11.34
C ASP A 271 1.85 12.24 -10.56
N GLY A 272 2.44 12.67 -9.45
CA GLY A 272 1.82 13.61 -8.51
C GLY A 272 0.87 12.93 -7.51
N GLY A 273 0.85 11.60 -7.47
CA GLY A 273 0.09 10.79 -6.53
C GLY A 273 0.70 10.75 -5.12
N LEU A 274 -0.17 10.56 -4.12
CA LEU A 274 0.15 10.29 -2.72
C LEU A 274 -0.79 9.21 -2.20
N LEU A 275 -0.23 8.20 -1.51
CA LEU A 275 -0.92 7.21 -0.70
C LEU A 275 -0.40 7.38 0.75
N MET A 276 -1.21 7.96 1.62
CA MET A 276 -0.84 8.30 2.99
C MET A 276 -1.56 7.40 3.99
N GLY A 277 -0.84 6.43 4.54
CA GLY A 277 -1.31 5.66 5.70
C GLY A 277 -1.10 6.46 6.98
N TYR A 278 -2.05 6.40 7.91
CA TYR A 278 -1.94 7.08 9.20
C TYR A 278 -2.69 6.35 10.33
N GLU A 279 -2.23 6.56 11.56
CA GLU A 279 -2.88 6.07 12.78
C GLU A 279 -3.95 7.05 13.31
N ILE A 280 -5.08 6.53 13.77
CA ILE A 280 -6.11 7.26 14.51
C ILE A 280 -6.16 6.77 15.97
N ASN A 281 -6.81 7.54 16.85
CA ASN A 281 -6.96 7.20 18.28
C ASN A 281 -7.90 6.01 18.53
#